data_AF-A0AAP0GBC9-F1
#
_entry.id   AF-A0AAP0GBC9-F1
#
_cell.length_a   1.000
_cell.length_b   1.000
_cell.length_c   1.000
_cell.angle_alpha   90.00
_cell.angle_beta   90.00
_cell.angle_gamma   90.00
#
_symmetry.space_group_name_H-M   'P 1'
#
loop_
_entity.id
_entity.type
_entity.pdbx_description
1 polymer ?
#
loop_
_entity_poly.entity_id
_entity_poly.type
_entity_poly.pdbx_seq_one_letter_code
_entity_poly.pdbx_strand_id
1 'polypeptide(L)'
;MIFPPSFFDVMAHLPIHLIHQIKLGGPVHFQWMYWMERYLCRLKSYVRNRSHPEGSIAEAYLADECLAFCSRYMHDRVKTRLNRYSGGQNSAETQSTFPFIQMGYPLGGKKKRGRWKKNLKGEAIMLDNTSLTLAHRYAVFNCGDEEVEKYIK
;
A
#
# COMPACT_ATOMS: atom_id res chain seq x y z
N MET A 1 -22.67 -41.31 -24.19
CA MET A 1 -21.47 -41.15 -23.33
C MET A 1 -21.96 -40.75 -21.95
N ILE A 2 -21.74 -41.62 -20.95
CA ILE A 2 -22.10 -41.36 -19.55
C ILE A 2 -20.78 -41.02 -18.85
N PHE A 3 -20.70 -39.82 -18.28
CA PHE A 3 -19.54 -39.42 -17.48
C PHE A 3 -19.60 -40.10 -16.11
N PRO A 4 -18.47 -40.59 -15.58
CA PRO A 4 -18.44 -41.18 -14.24
C PRO A 4 -18.79 -40.11 -13.20
N PRO A 5 -19.46 -40.47 -12.08
CA PRO A 5 -19.88 -39.52 -11.04
C PRO A 5 -18.74 -38.67 -10.45
N SER A 6 -17.51 -39.19 -10.48
CA SER A 6 -16.30 -38.47 -10.06
C SER A 6 -15.94 -37.26 -10.93
N PHE A 7 -16.51 -37.15 -12.14
CA PHE A 7 -16.29 -36.00 -13.01
C PHE A 7 -16.96 -34.73 -12.50
N PHE A 8 -18.03 -34.87 -11.69
CA PHE A 8 -18.71 -33.74 -11.05
C PHE A 8 -18.09 -33.36 -9.69
N ASP A 9 -16.90 -33.86 -9.38
CA ASP A 9 -16.19 -33.44 -8.18
C ASP A 9 -15.84 -31.94 -8.26
N VAL A 10 -16.22 -31.21 -7.21
CA VAL A 10 -16.01 -29.76 -7.07
C VAL A 10 -14.53 -29.43 -7.20
N MET A 11 -13.65 -30.33 -6.75
CA MET A 11 -12.20 -30.17 -6.82
C MET A 11 -11.66 -30.14 -8.26
N ALA A 12 -12.28 -30.89 -9.18
CA ALA A 12 -11.86 -30.92 -10.59
C ALA A 12 -12.41 -29.73 -11.39
N HIS A 13 -13.60 -29.24 -11.03
CA HIS A 13 -14.26 -28.13 -11.72
C HIS A 13 -13.80 -26.74 -11.25
N LEU A 14 -13.35 -26.60 -10.00
CA LEU A 14 -12.93 -25.31 -9.43
C LEU A 14 -11.78 -24.63 -10.22
N PRO A 15 -10.70 -25.33 -10.63
CA PRO A 15 -9.61 -24.71 -11.38
C PRO A 15 -10.06 -24.23 -12.77
N ILE A 16 -10.91 -25.01 -13.43
CA ILE A 16 -11.45 -24.70 -14.77
C ILE A 16 -12.35 -23.47 -14.70
N HIS A 17 -13.25 -23.42 -13.70
CA HIS A 17 -14.11 -22.26 -13.50
C HIS A 17 -13.33 -21.02 -13.07
N LEU A 18 -12.30 -21.15 -12.25
CA LEU A 18 -11.48 -20.02 -11.79
C LEU A 18 -10.73 -19.39 -12.97
N ILE A 19 -10.10 -20.19 -13.83
CA ILE A 19 -9.40 -19.69 -15.03
C ILE A 19 -10.39 -18.97 -15.96
N HIS A 20 -11.59 -19.53 -16.14
CA HIS A 20 -12.64 -18.89 -16.94
C HIS A 20 -13.09 -17.55 -16.34
N GLN A 21 -13.28 -17.49 -15.01
CA GLN A 21 -13.65 -16.27 -14.30
C GLN A 21 -12.54 -15.20 -14.35
N ILE A 22 -11.26 -15.60 -14.27
CA ILE A 22 -10.13 -14.67 -14.42
C ILE A 22 -10.05 -14.15 -15.86
N LYS A 23 -10.26 -15.01 -16.85
CA LYS A 23 -10.21 -14.63 -18.27
C LYS A 23 -11.35 -13.67 -18.65
N LEU A 24 -12.53 -13.84 -18.07
CA LEU A 24 -13.67 -12.92 -18.25
C LEU A 24 -13.56 -11.66 -17.39
N GLY A 25 -13.02 -11.79 -16.17
CA GLY A 25 -13.01 -10.74 -15.15
C GLY A 25 -11.82 -9.78 -15.21
N GLY A 26 -10.78 -10.10 -15.99
CA GLY A 26 -9.57 -9.30 -16.05
C GLY A 26 -8.75 -9.37 -14.75
N PRO A 27 -7.78 -8.46 -14.55
CA PRO A 27 -6.93 -8.45 -13.37
C PRO A 27 -7.76 -8.42 -12.08
N VAL A 28 -7.47 -9.37 -11.17
CA VAL A 28 -8.17 -9.58 -9.89
C VAL A 28 -8.37 -8.28 -9.10
N HIS A 29 -7.47 -7.29 -9.25
CA HIS A 29 -7.57 -5.99 -8.59
C HIS A 29 -8.90 -5.25 -8.82
N PHE A 30 -9.56 -5.41 -9.98
CA PHE A 30 -10.85 -4.77 -10.25
C PHE A 30 -12.05 -5.49 -9.62
N GLN A 31 -11.89 -6.76 -9.22
CA GLN A 31 -12.94 -7.55 -8.58
C GLN A 31 -13.03 -7.33 -7.07
N TRP A 32 -12.01 -6.72 -6.47
CA TRP A 32 -11.99 -6.48 -5.03
C TRP A 32 -12.74 -5.19 -4.71
N MET A 33 -13.92 -5.31 -4.11
CA MET A 33 -14.72 -4.15 -3.64
C MET A 33 -13.96 -3.25 -2.66
N TYR A 34 -12.88 -3.75 -2.07
CA TYR A 34 -12.05 -3.07 -1.08
C TYR A 34 -11.55 -1.68 -1.52
N TRP A 35 -11.10 -1.51 -2.78
CA TRP A 35 -10.60 -0.20 -3.22
C TRP A 35 -11.73 0.83 -3.33
N MET A 36 -12.91 0.40 -3.81
CA MET A 36 -14.12 1.22 -3.86
C MET A 36 -14.60 1.60 -2.46
N GLU A 37 -14.66 0.65 -1.54
CA GLU A 37 -15.05 0.89 -0.15
C GLU A 37 -14.14 1.92 0.53
N ARG A 38 -12.82 1.81 0.30
CA ARG A 38 -11.84 2.74 0.88
C ARG A 38 -11.99 4.15 0.31
N TYR A 39 -12.29 4.26 -0.98
CA TYR A 39 -12.55 5.54 -1.62
C TYR A 39 -13.84 6.18 -1.07
N LEU A 40 -14.94 5.44 -1.03
CA LEU A 40 -16.21 5.90 -0.49
C LEU A 40 -16.12 6.28 1.00
N CYS A 41 -15.34 5.52 1.79
CA CYS A 41 -15.07 5.86 3.19
C CYS A 41 -14.38 7.23 3.33
N ARG A 42 -13.44 7.55 2.43
CA ARG A 42 -12.78 8.87 2.40
C ARG A 42 -13.78 9.96 2.01
N LEU A 43 -14.57 9.76 0.95
CA LEU A 43 -15.57 10.73 0.53
C LEU A 43 -16.61 11.00 1.62
N LYS A 44 -17.01 9.97 2.37
CA LYS A 44 -17.91 10.13 3.52
C LYS A 44 -17.33 11.07 4.59
N SER A 45 -16.00 11.09 4.77
CA SER A 45 -15.35 12.02 5.70
C SER A 45 -15.34 13.49 5.22
N TYR A 46 -15.56 13.72 3.92
CA TYR A 46 -15.64 15.05 3.32
C TYR A 46 -17.03 15.69 3.41
N VAL A 47 -18.08 14.89 3.65
CA VAL A 47 -19.46 15.38 3.82
C VAL A 47 -19.62 16.04 5.19
N ARG A 48 -19.30 17.34 5.27
CA ARG A 48 -19.52 18.22 6.43
C ARG A 48 -20.92 18.83 6.41
N ASN A 49 -21.42 19.19 5.23
CA ASN A 49 -22.80 19.67 5.04
C ASN A 49 -23.68 18.56 4.43
N ARG A 50 -24.66 18.07 5.21
CA ARG A 50 -25.58 17.02 4.75
C ARG A 50 -26.67 17.52 3.80
N SER A 51 -26.97 18.82 3.80
CA SER A 51 -27.96 19.43 2.91
C SER A 51 -27.44 19.53 1.47
N HIS A 52 -26.12 19.61 1.28
CA HIS A 52 -25.45 19.68 -0.01
C HIS A 52 -24.18 18.79 0.00
N PRO A 53 -24.33 17.46 -0.07
CA PRO A 53 -23.22 16.53 0.11
C PRO A 53 -22.18 16.63 -1.01
N GLU A 54 -22.61 16.82 -2.26
CA GLU A 54 -21.72 16.94 -3.42
C GLU A 54 -20.84 18.19 -3.34
N GLY A 55 -21.44 19.35 -3.02
CA GLY A 55 -20.72 20.60 -2.82
C GLY A 55 -19.73 20.50 -1.65
N SER A 56 -20.15 19.89 -0.55
CA SER A 56 -19.27 19.66 0.61
C SER A 56 -18.07 18.76 0.27
N ILE A 57 -18.26 17.75 -0.59
CA ILE A 57 -17.17 16.89 -1.05
C ILE A 57 -16.22 17.67 -1.96
N ALA A 58 -16.74 18.42 -2.94
CA ALA A 58 -15.94 19.19 -3.87
C ALA A 58 -15.06 20.23 -3.16
N GLU A 59 -15.64 20.97 -2.20
CA GLU A 59 -14.93 21.97 -1.41
C GLU A 59 -13.82 21.33 -0.55
N ALA A 60 -14.14 20.24 0.16
CA ALA A 60 -13.17 19.54 0.98
C ALA A 60 -12.04 18.90 0.14
N TYR A 61 -12.36 18.39 -1.04
CA TYR A 61 -11.38 17.86 -1.99
C TYR A 61 -10.44 18.96 -2.49
N LEU A 62 -11.00 20.10 -2.90
CA LEU A 62 -10.21 21.27 -3.33
C LEU A 62 -9.28 21.74 -2.21
N ALA A 63 -9.78 21.85 -0.98
CA ALA A 63 -8.97 22.23 0.17
C ALA A 63 -7.84 21.22 0.44
N ASP A 64 -8.11 19.92 0.35
CA ASP A 64 -7.11 18.86 0.55
C ASP A 64 -6.02 18.88 -0.53
N GLU A 65 -6.37 19.12 -1.79
CA GLU A 65 -5.42 19.28 -2.90
C GLU A 65 -4.58 20.56 -2.75
N CYS A 66 -5.20 21.70 -2.43
CA CYS A 66 -4.49 22.95 -2.16
C CYS A 66 -3.49 22.78 -1.01
N LEU A 67 -3.89 22.12 0.08
CA LEU A 67 -2.99 21.83 1.20
C LEU A 67 -1.88 20.84 0.81
N ALA A 68 -2.18 19.84 -0.01
CA ALA A 68 -1.18 18.92 -0.53
C ALA A 68 -0.17 19.64 -1.45
N PHE A 69 -0.64 20.57 -2.28
CA PHE A 69 0.22 21.40 -3.13
C PHE A 69 1.10 22.31 -2.28
N CYS A 70 0.53 23.10 -1.38
CA CYS A 70 1.27 23.98 -0.46
C CYS A 70 2.29 23.18 0.37
N SER A 71 1.95 21.94 0.76
CA SER A 71 2.86 21.10 1.54
C SER A 71 4.17 20.75 0.84
N ARG A 72 4.22 20.79 -0.51
CA ARG A 72 5.45 20.57 -1.28
C ARG A 72 6.44 21.73 -1.17
N TYR A 73 5.95 22.93 -0.87
CA TYR A 73 6.75 24.14 -0.74
C TYR A 73 7.01 24.54 0.71
N MET A 74 6.37 23.87 1.67
CA MET A 74 6.63 24.07 3.09
C MET A 74 7.90 23.33 3.53
N HIS A 75 8.74 24.01 4.31
CA HIS A 75 9.96 23.45 4.85
C HIS A 75 9.69 22.21 5.72
N ASP A 76 10.60 21.24 5.73
CA ASP A 76 10.50 19.94 6.45
C ASP A 76 10.15 20.03 7.94
N ARG A 77 10.31 21.21 8.56
CA ARG A 77 9.90 21.47 9.95
C ARG A 77 8.39 21.47 10.15
N VAL A 78 7.60 21.65 9.08
CA VAL A 78 6.14 21.63 9.14
C VAL A 78 5.64 20.20 8.91
N LYS A 79 4.92 19.65 9.90
CA LYS A 79 4.33 18.32 9.82
C LYS A 79 3.11 18.32 8.90
N THR A 80 3.32 18.04 7.63
CA THR A 80 2.25 17.93 6.62
C THR A 80 1.73 16.49 6.50
N ARG A 81 0.63 16.25 5.76
CA ARG A 81 0.12 14.88 5.53
C ARG A 81 1.16 13.99 4.84
N LEU A 82 1.97 14.56 3.95
CA LEU A 82 3.05 13.88 3.25
C LEU A 82 4.22 13.57 4.20
N ASN A 83 4.64 14.55 5.00
CA ASN A 83 5.76 14.40 5.94
C ASN A 83 5.40 13.53 7.16
N ARG A 84 4.12 13.36 7.49
CA ARG A 84 3.67 12.47 8.59
C ARG A 84 3.96 10.99 8.36
N TYR A 85 4.12 10.57 7.10
CA TYR A 85 4.55 9.21 6.80
C TYR A 85 6.08 9.06 6.99
N SER A 86 6.83 10.16 6.86
CA SER A 86 8.23 10.33 7.27
C SER A 86 8.36 10.63 8.78
N GLY A 87 7.53 9.96 9.59
CA GLY A 87 7.48 10.14 11.04
C GLY A 87 8.63 9.45 11.78
N GLY A 88 9.86 9.60 11.28
CA GLY A 88 11.06 9.05 11.87
C GLY A 88 12.31 9.39 11.06
N GLN A 89 12.70 10.66 11.02
CA GLN A 89 14.05 11.10 11.37
C GLN A 89 14.22 12.61 11.19
N ASN A 90 15.00 13.19 12.11
CA ASN A 90 15.56 14.52 11.98
C ASN A 90 16.65 14.50 10.88
N SER A 91 16.61 15.50 10.01
CA SER A 91 17.79 16.16 9.41
C SER A 91 19.02 15.30 9.13
N ALA A 92 19.13 14.80 7.90
CA ALA A 92 20.35 14.93 7.13
C ALA A 92 19.95 14.84 5.65
N GLU A 93 20.44 15.78 4.86
CA GLU A 93 20.49 15.67 3.42
C GLU A 93 21.07 14.30 3.06
N THR A 94 20.22 13.40 2.58
CA THR A 94 20.69 12.28 1.78
C THR A 94 19.62 12.11 0.73
N GLN A 95 19.99 12.48 -0.49
CA GLN A 95 19.27 12.11 -1.69
C GLN A 95 19.11 10.59 -1.68
N SER A 96 18.04 10.08 -1.08
CA SER A 96 17.76 8.66 -1.06
C SER A 96 17.23 8.32 -2.44
N THR A 97 18.12 7.84 -3.31
CA THR A 97 17.82 7.33 -4.66
C THR A 97 16.81 6.17 -4.68
N PHE A 98 16.33 5.71 -3.51
CA PHE A 98 15.41 4.58 -3.38
C PHE A 98 14.06 5.02 -2.78
N PRO A 99 12.92 4.77 -3.45
CA PRO A 99 11.57 5.10 -2.96
C PRO A 99 11.05 4.15 -1.85
N PHE A 100 11.91 3.30 -1.28
CA PHE A 100 11.53 2.28 -0.30
C PHE A 100 11.68 2.78 1.16
N ILE A 101 10.75 2.35 2.02
CA ILE A 101 10.72 2.68 3.45
C ILE A 101 11.90 1.98 4.14
N GLN A 102 12.86 2.74 4.68
CA GLN A 102 14.04 2.22 5.41
C GLN A 102 13.72 1.64 6.80
N MET A 103 12.46 1.75 7.24
CA MET A 103 11.98 1.34 8.56
C MET A 103 11.08 0.10 8.45
N GLY A 104 11.54 -1.03 8.99
CA GLY A 104 10.80 -2.29 9.06
C GLY A 104 10.14 -2.53 10.41
N TYR A 105 9.01 -3.22 10.43
CA TYR A 105 8.42 -3.78 11.65
C TYR A 105 8.39 -5.30 11.54
N PRO A 106 8.68 -6.04 12.63
CA PRO A 106 8.50 -7.48 12.63
C PRO A 106 7.05 -7.82 12.29
N LEU A 107 6.85 -8.87 11.48
CA LEU A 107 5.52 -9.41 11.18
C LEU A 107 4.79 -9.71 12.50
N GLY A 108 3.60 -9.10 12.69
CA GLY A 108 2.84 -9.13 13.94
C GLY A 108 3.01 -7.89 14.85
N GLY A 109 3.94 -7.00 14.53
CA GLY A 109 4.14 -5.71 15.21
C GLY A 109 3.02 -4.72 14.88
N LYS A 110 1.96 -4.67 15.69
CA LYS A 110 0.86 -3.70 15.51
C LYS A 110 1.36 -2.26 15.72
N LYS A 111 1.09 -1.37 14.74
CA LYS A 111 1.28 0.08 14.92
C LYS A 111 0.37 0.59 16.04
N LYS A 112 0.93 1.28 17.04
CA LYS A 112 0.19 1.91 18.15
C LYS A 112 -0.65 3.09 17.64
N ARG A 113 -1.87 2.85 17.15
CA ARG A 113 -2.87 3.90 16.87
C ARG A 113 -3.95 3.88 17.97
N GLY A 114 -3.88 4.84 18.90
CA GLY A 114 -4.91 5.06 19.92
C GLY A 114 -4.39 5.19 21.36
N ARG A 115 -5.30 5.64 22.25
CA ARG A 115 -5.09 5.99 23.68
C ARG A 115 -4.94 4.80 24.62
N TRP A 116 -4.84 3.57 24.12
CA TRP A 116 -4.73 2.37 24.95
C TRP A 116 -3.31 1.82 24.81
N LYS A 117 -2.42 2.32 25.66
CA LYS A 117 -0.97 2.04 25.65
C LYS A 117 -0.55 1.61 27.04
N LYS A 118 -0.41 0.31 27.32
CA LYS A 118 0.61 -0.20 28.25
C LYS A 118 0.98 -1.61 27.75
N ASN A 119 2.22 -1.79 27.30
CA ASN A 119 2.90 -3.09 27.17
C ASN A 119 2.71 -3.89 25.87
N LEU A 120 3.24 -3.40 24.74
CA LEU A 120 3.77 -4.30 23.70
C LEU A 120 4.90 -3.60 22.92
N LYS A 121 6.04 -4.30 22.82
CA LYS A 121 7.39 -3.76 22.55
C LYS A 121 7.88 -4.27 21.19
N GLY A 122 7.12 -4.01 20.12
CA GLY A 122 7.62 -4.19 18.76
C GLY A 122 8.48 -2.97 18.41
N GLU A 123 9.80 -3.08 18.59
CA GLU A 123 10.74 -2.02 18.25
C GLU A 123 10.91 -1.95 16.73
N ALA A 124 10.95 -0.73 16.18
CA ALA A 124 11.15 -0.54 14.75
C ALA A 124 12.62 -0.84 14.44
N ILE A 125 12.86 -1.69 13.44
CA ILE A 125 14.22 -2.02 13.02
C ILE A 125 14.55 -1.09 11.86
N MET A 126 15.56 -0.25 12.07
CA MET A 126 16.16 0.54 11.00
C MET A 126 17.23 -0.32 10.32
N LEU A 127 17.10 -0.54 9.02
CA LEU A 127 18.19 -1.13 8.25
C LEU A 127 19.22 -0.05 7.95
N ASP A 128 20.49 -0.37 8.18
CA ASP A 128 21.60 0.45 7.72
C ASP A 128 21.65 0.45 6.18
N ASN A 129 22.21 1.50 5.58
CA ASN A 129 22.31 1.66 4.12
C ASN A 129 23.05 0.48 3.47
N THR A 130 24.08 -0.03 4.14
CA THR A 130 24.82 -1.24 3.73
C THR A 130 23.90 -2.46 3.67
N SER A 131 23.08 -2.66 4.69
CA SER A 131 22.14 -3.78 4.80
C SER A 131 21.02 -3.69 3.76
N LEU A 132 20.58 -2.47 3.44
CA LEU A 132 19.56 -2.23 2.40
C LEU A 132 20.09 -2.55 1.00
N THR A 133 21.32 -2.12 0.67
CA THR A 133 21.93 -2.45 -0.63
C THR A 133 22.15 -3.95 -0.80
N LEU A 134 22.56 -4.65 0.27
CA LEU A 134 22.70 -6.11 0.27
C LEU A 134 21.34 -6.80 0.08
N ALA A 135 20.30 -6.36 0.80
CA ALA A 135 18.95 -6.90 0.67
C ALA A 135 18.38 -6.66 -0.73
N HIS A 136 18.59 -5.47 -1.30
CA HIS A 136 18.20 -5.15 -2.67
C HIS A 136 18.92 -6.05 -3.67
N ARG A 137 20.25 -6.19 -3.55
CA ARG A 137 21.05 -7.07 -4.42
C ARG A 137 20.60 -8.52 -4.33
N TYR A 138 20.31 -9.01 -3.12
CA TYR A 138 19.79 -10.35 -2.90
C TYR A 138 18.43 -10.55 -3.58
N ALA A 139 17.50 -9.61 -3.41
CA ALA A 139 16.17 -9.70 -4.02
C ALA A 139 16.25 -9.71 -5.56
N VAL A 140 17.09 -8.85 -6.14
CA VAL A 140 17.34 -8.80 -7.59
C VAL A 140 17.95 -10.11 -8.10
N PHE A 141 18.95 -10.65 -7.40
CA PHE A 141 19.65 -11.88 -7.81
C PHE A 141 18.78 -13.15 -7.70
N ASN A 142 17.77 -13.14 -6.82
CA ASN A 142 16.86 -14.28 -6.63
C ASN A 142 15.52 -14.12 -7.37
N CYS A 143 15.35 -13.08 -8.20
CA CYS A 143 14.09 -12.79 -8.87
C CYS A 143 13.79 -13.75 -10.05
N GLY A 144 14.80 -14.46 -10.57
CA GLY A 144 14.64 -15.47 -11.62
C GLY A 144 14.10 -14.92 -12.95
N ASP A 145 14.23 -13.61 -13.17
CA ASP A 145 13.68 -12.90 -14.32
C ASP A 145 14.80 -12.56 -15.32
N GLU A 146 14.70 -13.07 -16.55
CA GLU A 146 15.73 -12.95 -17.61
C GLU A 146 16.02 -11.50 -17.99
N GLU A 147 15.04 -10.60 -17.83
CA GLU A 147 15.20 -9.17 -18.10
C GLU A 147 16.05 -8.46 -17.02
N VAL A 148 16.01 -8.97 -15.79
CA VAL A 148 16.73 -8.40 -14.65
C VAL A 148 18.19 -8.82 -14.65
N GLU A 149 18.51 -10.04 -15.14
CA GLU A 149 19.90 -10.54 -15.25
C GLU A 149 20.80 -9.64 -16.10
N LYS A 150 20.25 -8.95 -17.12
CA LYS A 150 21.01 -8.01 -17.98
C LYS A 150 21.58 -6.82 -17.21
N TYR A 151 20.97 -6.48 -16.07
CA TYR A 151 21.37 -5.36 -15.21
C TYR A 151 22.21 -5.79 -14.00
N ILE A 152 22.42 -7.10 -13.82
CA ILE A 152 23.33 -7.66 -12.81
C ILE A 152 24.73 -7.72 -13.45
N LYS A 153 25.48 -6.62 -13.39
CA LYS A 153 26.93 -6.60 -13.67
C LYS A 153 27.73 -6.37 -12.38
#